data_AF-A0A349LIL0-F1
#
_entry.id   AF-A0A349LIL0-F1
#
_cell.length_a   1.000
_cell.length_b   1.000
_cell.length_c   1.000
_cell.angle_alpha   90.00
_cell.angle_beta   90.00
_cell.angle_gamma   90.00
#
_symmetry.space_group_name_H-M   'P 1'
#
loop_
_entity.id
_entity.type
_entity.pdbx_description
1 polymer ?
#
loop_
_entity_poly.entity_id
_entity_poly.type
_entity_poly.pdbx_seq_one_letter_code
_entity_poly.pdbx_strand_id
1 'polypeptide(L)'
;MNEFLAQPFYGNTILQWLIAAGIAGGSVLVGKTVYRLTSGVIRNATRKTETEVDDFIVDTIGEPVVVVVTVFGFWIAVQTLSLPASVDAFLWVATEAAIVLSVTWALARVWDA
;
A
#
# COMPACT_ATOMS: atom_id res chain seq x y z
N MET A 1 6.55 20.38 25.95
CA MET A 1 6.03 19.70 24.74
C MET A 1 7.15 19.33 23.76
N ASN A 2 8.13 20.21 23.51
CA ASN A 2 9.21 19.96 22.54
C ASN A 2 10.23 18.88 22.98
N GLU A 3 10.51 18.75 24.28
CA GLU A 3 11.52 17.82 24.78
C GLU A 3 11.12 16.35 24.62
N PHE A 4 9.83 16.03 24.83
CA PHE A 4 9.32 14.67 24.67
C PHE A 4 9.42 14.21 23.21
N LEU A 5 8.97 15.04 22.26
CA LEU A 5 9.00 14.71 20.84
C LEU A 5 10.41 14.57 20.28
N ALA A 6 11.39 15.31 20.82
CA ALA A 6 12.78 15.25 20.44
C ALA A 6 13.57 14.10 21.09
N GLN A 7 12.98 13.37 22.02
CA GLN A 7 13.65 12.27 22.72
C GLN A 7 14.06 11.17 21.74
N PRO A 8 15.32 10.73 21.73
CA PRO A 8 15.78 9.65 20.86
C PRO A 8 15.25 8.30 21.35
N PHE A 9 14.75 7.51 20.41
CA PHE A 9 14.20 6.18 20.59
C PHE A 9 14.54 5.33 19.35
N TYR A 10 15.40 4.31 19.53
CA TYR A 10 15.93 3.48 18.44
C TYR A 10 16.51 4.30 17.27
N GLY A 11 17.35 5.29 17.58
CA GLY A 11 18.02 6.12 16.56
C GLY A 11 17.13 7.17 15.89
N ASN A 12 15.87 7.30 16.31
CA ASN A 12 14.90 8.25 15.77
C ASN A 12 14.19 8.99 16.89
N THR A 13 13.76 10.22 16.64
CA THR A 13 12.92 10.96 17.59
C THR A 13 11.51 10.36 17.67
N ILE A 14 10.81 10.58 18.79
CA ILE A 14 9.39 10.18 18.91
C ILE A 14 8.56 10.82 17.77
N LEU A 15 8.88 12.04 17.38
CA LEU A 15 8.23 12.71 16.24
C LEU A 15 8.41 11.95 14.93
N GLN A 16 9.62 11.46 14.62
CA GLN A 16 9.87 10.67 13.41
C GLN A 16 9.06 9.36 13.41
N TRP A 17 8.95 8.68 14.54
CA TRP A 17 8.08 7.52 14.68
C TRP A 17 6.60 7.85 14.45
N LEU A 18 6.12 8.99 14.97
CA LEU A 18 4.76 9.45 14.73
C LEU A 18 4.51 9.80 13.26
N ILE A 19 5.49 10.41 12.59
CA ILE A 19 5.42 10.69 11.14
C ILE A 19 5.36 9.38 10.36
N ALA A 20 6.25 8.42 10.64
CA ALA A 20 6.25 7.12 10.00
C ALA A 20 4.93 6.38 10.21
N ALA A 21 4.41 6.35 11.44
CA ALA A 21 3.12 5.75 11.76
C ALA A 21 1.96 6.47 11.06
N GLY A 22 2.01 7.80 10.96
CA GLY A 22 1.04 8.60 10.23
C GLY A 22 1.04 8.30 8.73
N ILE A 23 2.21 8.16 8.11
CA ILE A 23 2.34 7.79 6.69
C ILE A 23 1.85 6.36 6.47
N ALA A 24 2.25 5.41 7.32
CA ALA A 24 1.82 4.01 7.23
C ALA A 24 0.31 3.85 7.43
N GLY A 25 -0.28 4.54 8.42
CA GLY A 25 -1.73 4.55 8.60
C GLY A 25 -2.45 5.26 7.46
N GLY A 26 -1.88 6.38 6.99
CA GLY A 26 -2.39 7.14 5.85
C GLY A 26 -2.39 6.32 4.56
N SER A 27 -1.38 5.48 4.32
CA SER A 27 -1.29 4.66 3.11
C SER A 27 -2.42 3.65 3.00
N VAL A 28 -2.87 3.08 4.12
CA VAL A 28 -4.04 2.18 4.16
C VAL A 28 -5.32 2.93 3.77
N LEU A 29 -5.48 4.16 4.28
CA LEU A 29 -6.62 5.01 3.92
C LEU A 29 -6.59 5.41 2.44
N VAL A 30 -5.40 5.73 1.92
CA VAL A 30 -5.19 6.02 0.50
C VAL A 30 -5.49 4.80 -0.35
N GLY A 31 -4.99 3.62 0.01
CA GLY A 31 -5.28 2.35 -0.68
C GLY A 31 -6.78 2.09 -0.77
N LYS A 32 -7.51 2.23 0.35
CA LYS A 32 -8.98 2.09 0.36
C LYS A 32 -9.70 3.15 -0.48
N THR A 33 -9.14 4.35 -0.55
CA THR A 33 -9.68 5.43 -1.39
C THR A 33 -9.45 5.12 -2.86
N VAL A 34 -8.25 4.66 -3.24
CA VAL A 34 -7.92 4.21 -4.59
C VAL A 34 -8.86 3.09 -5.02
N TYR A 35 -9.12 2.09 -4.18
CA TYR A 35 -10.10 1.04 -4.49
C TYR A 35 -11.48 1.59 -4.87
N ARG A 36 -11.99 2.53 -4.07
CA ARG A 36 -13.32 3.15 -4.30
C ARG A 36 -13.34 4.00 -5.57
N LEU A 37 -12.25 4.70 -5.86
CA LEU A 37 -12.13 5.50 -7.07
C LEU A 37 -12.02 4.59 -8.31
N THR A 38 -11.17 3.57 -8.26
CA THR A 38 -10.99 2.62 -9.36
C THR A 38 -12.29 1.88 -9.67
N SER A 39 -12.99 1.35 -8.66
CA SER A 39 -14.31 0.72 -8.85
C SER A 39 -15.35 1.70 -9.40
N GLY A 40 -15.38 2.95 -8.93
CA GLY A 40 -16.29 3.98 -9.45
C GLY A 40 -16.00 4.42 -10.88
N VAL A 41 -14.72 4.62 -11.23
CA VAL A 41 -14.28 5.04 -12.57
C VAL A 41 -14.53 3.94 -13.58
N ILE A 42 -14.14 2.71 -13.26
CA ILE A 42 -14.31 1.56 -14.15
C ILE A 42 -15.80 1.34 -14.42
N ARG A 43 -16.64 1.27 -13.38
CA ARG A 43 -18.10 1.11 -13.50
C ARG A 43 -18.78 2.24 -14.29
N ASN A 44 -18.24 3.46 -14.26
CA ASN A 44 -18.77 4.57 -15.04
C ASN A 44 -18.30 4.55 -16.51
N ALA A 45 -17.10 4.02 -16.77
CA ALA A 45 -16.57 3.85 -18.13
C ALA A 45 -17.30 2.72 -18.88
N THR A 46 -17.66 1.65 -18.19
CA THR A 46 -18.38 0.48 -18.70
C THR A 46 -19.90 0.59 -18.63
N ARG A 47 -20.44 1.71 -18.14
CA ARG A 47 -21.89 1.98 -18.08
C ARG A 47 -22.61 1.94 -19.43
N LYS A 48 -21.89 1.83 -20.55
CA LYS A 48 -22.42 1.63 -21.91
C LYS A 48 -22.45 0.15 -22.35
N THR A 49 -21.94 -0.77 -21.54
CA THR A 49 -21.87 -2.21 -21.77
C THR A 49 -22.40 -2.94 -20.53
N GLU A 50 -23.59 -3.56 -20.61
CA GLU A 50 -24.04 -4.54 -19.60
C GLU A 50 -23.17 -5.78 -19.71
N THR A 51 -22.12 -5.92 -18.89
CA THR A 51 -21.27 -7.13 -18.99
C THR A 51 -20.62 -7.48 -17.65
N GLU A 52 -20.80 -8.74 -17.22
CA GLU A 52 -20.11 -9.41 -16.10
C GLU A 52 -18.58 -9.25 -16.14
N VAL A 53 -18.02 -8.98 -17.34
CA VAL A 53 -16.59 -8.72 -17.57
C VAL A 53 -16.09 -7.49 -16.81
N ASP A 54 -16.92 -6.46 -16.63
CA ASP A 54 -16.50 -5.25 -15.91
C ASP A 54 -16.34 -5.49 -14.40
N ASP A 55 -17.37 -6.08 -13.79
CA ASP A 55 -17.35 -6.43 -12.38
C ASP A 55 -16.20 -7.42 -12.10
N PHE A 56 -15.93 -8.34 -13.03
CA PHE A 56 -14.76 -9.23 -12.96
C PHE A 56 -13.42 -8.48 -12.97
N ILE A 57 -13.23 -7.50 -13.85
CA ILE A 57 -11.98 -6.72 -13.93
C ILE A 57 -11.79 -5.87 -12.66
N VAL A 58 -12.85 -5.25 -12.16
CA VAL A 58 -12.80 -4.44 -10.93
C VAL A 58 -12.40 -5.27 -9.73
N ASP A 59 -13.01 -6.44 -9.54
CA ASP A 59 -12.70 -7.31 -8.41
C ASP A 59 -11.31 -7.95 -8.55
N THR A 60 -10.88 -8.25 -9.77
CA THR A 60 -9.59 -8.92 -10.03
C THR A 60 -8.40 -7.96 -9.95
N ILE A 61 -8.53 -6.72 -10.44
CA ILE A 61 -7.43 -5.74 -10.47
C ILE A 61 -7.52 -4.78 -9.28
N GLY A 62 -8.71 -4.47 -8.78
CA GLY A 62 -8.93 -3.52 -7.71
C GLY A 62 -8.23 -3.93 -6.42
N GLU A 63 -8.35 -5.20 -6.02
CA GLU A 63 -7.74 -5.70 -4.79
C GLU A 63 -6.19 -5.68 -4.82
N PRO A 64 -5.50 -6.18 -5.87
CA PRO A 64 -4.04 -6.07 -5.97
C PRO A 64 -3.52 -4.64 -5.93
N VAL A 65 -4.23 -3.71 -6.57
CA VAL A 65 -3.84 -2.29 -6.60
C VAL A 65 -3.84 -1.69 -5.20
N VAL A 66 -4.79 -2.06 -4.34
CA VAL A 66 -4.81 -1.62 -2.93
C VAL A 66 -3.56 -2.07 -2.19
N VAL A 67 -3.18 -3.33 -2.39
CA VAL A 67 -2.00 -3.90 -1.72
C VAL A 67 -0.75 -3.16 -2.17
N VAL A 68 -0.56 -2.96 -3.48
CA VAL A 68 0.60 -2.22 -4.02
C VAL A 68 0.68 -0.81 -3.48
N VAL A 69 -0.43 -0.05 -3.49
CA VAL A 69 -0.48 1.32 -2.95
C VAL A 69 -0.16 1.35 -1.46
N THR A 70 -0.69 0.39 -0.70
CA THR A 70 -0.46 0.29 0.75
C THR A 70 1.00 -0.01 1.04
N VAL A 71 1.57 -1.04 0.39
CA VAL A 71 2.98 -1.44 0.51
C VAL A 71 3.91 -0.29 0.13
N PHE A 72 3.61 0.44 -0.94
CA PHE A 72 4.39 1.60 -1.34
C PHE A 72 4.39 2.71 -0.27
N GLY A 73 3.25 2.97 0.36
CA GLY A 73 3.22 3.93 1.46
C GLY A 73 3.94 3.44 2.72
N PHE A 74 3.95 2.13 3.00
CA PHE A 74 4.81 1.56 4.04
C PHE A 74 6.29 1.75 3.72
N TRP A 75 6.71 1.57 2.47
CA TRP A 75 8.07 1.84 2.04
C TRP A 75 8.46 3.31 2.28
N ILE A 76 7.60 4.26 1.91
CA ILE A 76 7.82 5.70 2.21
C ILE A 76 7.94 5.94 3.72
N ALA A 77 7.06 5.33 4.54
CA ALA A 77 7.11 5.48 5.99
C ALA A 77 8.45 5.03 6.57
N VAL A 78 8.98 3.88 6.10
CA VAL A 78 10.26 3.33 6.52
C VAL A 78 11.43 4.26 6.15
N GLN A 79 11.40 4.87 4.96
CA GLN A 79 12.42 5.83 4.52
C GLN A 79 12.52 7.09 5.40
N THR A 80 11.50 7.37 6.23
CA THR A 80 11.56 8.48 7.20
C THR A 80 12.32 8.15 8.48
N LEU A 81 12.70 6.88 8.67
CA LEU A 81 13.37 6.37 9.85
C LEU A 81 14.81 5.97 9.53
N SER A 82 15.73 6.31 10.43
CA SER A 82 17.08 5.78 10.46
C SER A 82 17.07 4.41 11.13
N LEU A 83 17.05 3.33 10.34
CA LEU A 83 17.01 1.96 10.84
C LEU A 83 18.38 1.27 10.72
N PRO A 84 18.68 0.27 11.55
CA PRO A 84 19.84 -0.60 11.36
C PRO A 84 19.78 -1.29 9.99
N ALA A 85 20.94 -1.46 9.35
CA ALA A 85 21.02 -2.06 8.00
C ALA A 85 20.36 -3.45 7.90
N SER A 86 20.38 -4.24 8.97
CA SER A 86 19.70 -5.55 9.00
C SER A 86 18.18 -5.44 8.95
N VAL A 87 17.61 -4.41 9.59
CA VAL A 87 16.17 -4.14 9.59
C VAL A 87 15.75 -3.58 8.24
N ASP A 88 16.53 -2.65 7.69
CA ASP A 88 16.28 -2.08 6.36
C ASP A 88 16.31 -3.15 5.27
N ALA A 89 17.33 -4.03 5.27
CA ALA A 89 17.41 -5.15 4.34
C ALA A 89 16.23 -6.13 4.48
N PHE A 90 15.79 -6.42 5.71
CA PHE A 90 14.61 -7.25 5.94
C PHE A 90 13.33 -6.61 5.37
N LEU A 91 13.13 -5.30 5.61
CA LEU A 91 11.97 -4.56 5.12
C LEU A 91 11.97 -4.46 3.60
N TRP A 92 13.15 -4.33 2.98
CA TRP A 92 13.31 -4.39 1.54
C TRP A 92 12.83 -5.73 0.97
N VAL A 93 13.35 -6.85 1.49
CA VAL A 93 12.94 -8.19 1.05
C VAL A 93 11.44 -8.44 1.29
N ALA A 94 10.90 -7.98 2.43
CA ALA A 94 9.48 -8.09 2.73
C ALA A 94 8.62 -7.28 1.73
N THR A 95 9.07 -6.09 1.36
CA THR A 95 8.40 -5.22 0.37
C THR A 95 8.42 -5.87 -1.01
N GLU A 96 9.58 -6.37 -1.46
CA GLU A 96 9.71 -7.10 -2.72
C GLU A 96 8.80 -8.34 -2.74
N ALA A 97 8.82 -9.15 -1.68
CA ALA A 97 7.97 -10.33 -1.57
C ALA A 97 6.48 -9.95 -1.64
N ALA A 98 6.06 -8.90 -0.93
CA ALA A 98 4.68 -8.43 -0.96
C ALA A 98 4.25 -7.98 -2.37
N ILE A 99 5.11 -7.26 -3.09
CA ILE A 99 4.85 -6.84 -4.48
C ILE A 99 4.76 -8.06 -5.40
N VAL A 100 5.73 -8.97 -5.35
CA VAL A 100 5.77 -10.17 -6.19
C VAL A 100 4.54 -11.05 -5.95
N LEU A 101 4.16 -11.26 -4.69
CA LEU A 101 2.95 -12.01 -4.34
C LEU A 101 1.69 -11.31 -4.83
N SER A 102 1.61 -9.98 -4.71
CA SER A 102 0.46 -9.20 -5.19
C SER A 102 0.30 -9.30 -6.71
N VAL A 103 1.41 -9.19 -7.45
CA VAL A 103 1.40 -9.31 -8.92
C VAL A 103 1.08 -10.75 -9.33
N THR A 104 1.72 -11.74 -8.71
CA THR A 104 1.46 -13.16 -8.99
C THR A 104 -0.01 -13.51 -8.75
N TRP A 105 -0.57 -13.06 -7.63
CA TRP A 105 -1.97 -13.26 -7.31
C TRP A 105 -2.91 -12.57 -8.30
N ALA A 106 -2.62 -11.33 -8.70
CA ALA A 106 -3.38 -10.62 -9.73
C ALA A 106 -3.39 -11.41 -11.05
N LEU A 107 -2.21 -11.89 -11.48
CA LEU A 107 -2.06 -12.66 -12.72
C LEU A 107 -2.78 -14.01 -12.65
N ALA A 108 -2.67 -14.73 -11.52
CA ALA A 108 -3.37 -15.99 -11.32
C ALA A 108 -4.89 -15.80 -11.41
N ARG A 109 -5.40 -14.72 -10.82
CA ARG A 109 -6.83 -14.43 -10.82
C ARG A 109 -7.36 -13.97 -12.18
N VAL A 110 -6.53 -13.29 -12.99
CA VAL A 110 -6.84 -13.00 -14.40
C VAL A 110 -6.85 -14.28 -15.24
N TRP A 111 -6.00 -15.25 -14.93
CA TRP A 111 -5.90 -16.51 -15.67
C TRP A 111 -7.06 -17.48 -15.37
N ASP A 112 -7.55 -17.49 -14.13
CA ASP A 112 -8.63 -18.39 -13.69
C ASP A 112 -10.03 -17.98 -14.18
N ALA A 113 -10.15 -16.88 -14.93
CA ALA A 113 -11.40 -16.35 -15.44
C ALA A 113 -11.54 -16.46 -16.95
#